data_AF-A0A252AXH7-F1
#
_entry.id   AF-A0A252AXH7-F1
#
_cell.length_a   1.000
_cell.length_b   1.000
_cell.length_c   1.000
_cell.angle_alpha   90.00
_cell.angle_beta   90.00
_cell.angle_gamma   90.00
#
_symmetry.space_group_name_H-M   'P 1'
#
loop_
_entity.id
_entity.type
_entity.pdbx_description
1 polymer ?
#
loop_
_entity_poly.entity_id
_entity_poly.type
_entity_poly.pdbx_seq_one_letter_code
_entity_poly.pdbx_strand_id
1 'polypeptide(L)'
;SGTGGLSVNGGTETLSGANTYTGVTTVAQGAGLNLPGSIADDLTTAGTTSITGGSVGGSTSNSGTLTASNAILHDLSNTAGTATLTDTTADTLVNAANATLNVVRGQIAGTTTNNGTFTAQNATLHDLSNTAGTATLTNTTAGALTNADGVTLSLSGGSATSATNAGTMSLSGGNSVSGDVTNTAGQVTLDGATVGGTLAAQGGSFTVGSNAATAGSLSGSADGALDGTLSLSKAADTYSGILSGTGGLSVNGGT
;
A
#
# COMPACT_ATOMS: atom_id res chain seq x y z
N SER A 1 24.83 -28.81 -2.87
CA SER A 1 24.77 -27.36 -3.13
C SER A 1 26.18 -26.83 -3.30
N GLY A 2 26.36 -25.78 -4.09
CA GLY A 2 27.62 -25.04 -4.21
C GLY A 2 27.37 -23.56 -3.92
N THR A 3 28.41 -22.83 -3.54
CA THR A 3 28.35 -21.38 -3.25
C THR A 3 28.35 -20.51 -4.50
N GLY A 4 28.43 -21.12 -5.69
CA GLY A 4 28.39 -20.42 -6.97
C GLY A 4 27.00 -19.89 -7.30
N GLY A 5 26.94 -18.68 -7.85
CA GLY A 5 25.70 -18.09 -8.36
C GLY A 5 25.43 -18.42 -9.83
N LEU A 6 24.28 -17.97 -10.33
CA LEU A 6 23.88 -18.07 -11.73
C LEU A 6 23.81 -16.66 -12.34
N SER A 7 24.36 -16.49 -13.54
CA SER A 7 24.29 -15.23 -14.29
C SER A 7 23.70 -15.48 -15.67
N VAL A 8 22.54 -14.85 -15.95
CA VAL A 8 21.88 -14.88 -17.25
C VAL A 8 22.17 -13.56 -17.97
N ASN A 9 23.17 -13.59 -18.85
CA ASN A 9 23.66 -12.39 -19.56
C ASN A 9 22.97 -12.14 -20.91
N GLY A 10 22.17 -13.11 -21.38
CA GLY A 10 21.40 -13.01 -22.62
C GLY A 10 20.52 -14.24 -22.81
N GLY A 11 19.51 -14.13 -23.68
CA GLY A 11 18.49 -15.17 -23.84
C GLY A 11 17.59 -15.31 -22.61
N THR A 12 16.87 -16.43 -22.53
CA THR A 12 15.97 -16.73 -21.40
C THR A 12 16.37 -18.06 -20.77
N GLU A 13 16.67 -18.03 -19.47
CA GLU A 13 16.92 -19.24 -18.67
C GLU A 13 15.61 -19.76 -18.07
N THR A 14 15.46 -21.08 -17.91
CA THR A 14 14.29 -21.68 -17.25
C THR A 14 14.70 -22.59 -16.11
N LEU A 15 14.33 -22.22 -14.89
CA LEU A 15 14.64 -22.96 -13.68
C LEU A 15 13.37 -23.65 -13.15
N SER A 16 13.17 -24.92 -13.51
CA SER A 16 11.98 -25.69 -13.13
C SER A 16 12.14 -26.58 -11.89
N GLY A 17 13.38 -26.87 -11.48
CA GLY A 17 13.67 -27.67 -10.30
C GLY A 17 13.76 -26.84 -9.01
N ALA A 18 14.05 -27.54 -7.90
CA ALA A 18 14.45 -26.90 -6.66
C ALA A 18 15.97 -26.62 -6.68
N ASN A 19 16.35 -25.38 -6.97
CA ASN A 19 17.75 -25.01 -7.09
C ASN A 19 18.31 -24.59 -5.73
N THR A 20 19.25 -25.38 -5.22
CA THR A 20 19.79 -25.25 -3.85
C THR A 20 21.18 -24.61 -3.78
N TYR A 21 21.63 -23.98 -4.86
CA TYR A 21 22.85 -23.16 -4.81
C TYR A 21 22.60 -21.92 -3.95
N THR A 22 23.63 -21.45 -3.27
CA THR A 22 23.57 -20.34 -2.29
C THR A 22 24.30 -19.10 -2.80
N GLY A 23 24.49 -19.00 -4.12
CA GLY A 23 24.99 -17.80 -4.76
C GLY A 23 23.83 -17.05 -5.41
N VAL A 24 23.97 -15.73 -5.55
CA VAL A 24 22.95 -14.86 -6.15
C VAL A 24 22.61 -15.29 -7.58
N THR A 25 21.32 -15.27 -7.91
CA THR A 25 20.85 -15.35 -9.29
C THR A 25 20.79 -13.94 -9.89
N THR A 26 21.51 -13.69 -10.97
CA THR A 26 21.54 -12.38 -11.64
C THR A 26 20.98 -12.49 -13.06
N VAL A 27 19.99 -11.67 -13.39
CA VAL A 27 19.42 -11.54 -14.74
C VAL A 27 19.76 -10.16 -15.28
N ALA A 28 20.60 -10.11 -16.31
CA ALA A 28 21.05 -8.86 -16.91
C ALA A 28 19.94 -8.17 -17.72
N GLN A 29 20.13 -6.89 -18.04
CA GLN A 29 19.25 -6.18 -18.97
C GLN A 29 19.20 -6.89 -20.33
N GLY A 30 17.99 -7.05 -20.88
CA GLY A 30 17.76 -7.76 -22.13
C GLY A 30 17.79 -9.29 -22.02
N ALA A 31 18.10 -9.84 -20.84
CA ALA A 31 17.97 -11.26 -20.54
C ALA A 31 16.62 -11.59 -19.89
N GLY A 32 16.31 -12.88 -19.82
CA GLY A 32 15.08 -13.40 -19.23
C GLY A 32 15.32 -14.52 -18.24
N LEU A 33 14.45 -14.60 -17.23
CA LEU A 33 14.36 -15.75 -16.34
C LEU A 33 12.90 -16.19 -16.23
N ASN A 34 12.64 -17.47 -16.49
CA ASN A 34 11.40 -18.14 -16.15
C ASN A 34 11.65 -19.07 -14.95
N LEU A 35 11.01 -18.79 -13.83
CA LEU A 35 11.18 -19.51 -12.58
C LEU A 35 9.85 -20.16 -12.14
N PRO A 36 9.48 -21.31 -12.71
CA PRO A 36 8.40 -22.13 -12.17
C PRO A 36 8.84 -23.01 -10.99
N GLY A 37 10.15 -23.22 -10.81
CA GLY A 37 10.75 -23.91 -9.67
C GLY A 37 11.14 -22.95 -8.54
N SER A 38 12.21 -23.25 -7.83
CA SER A 38 12.71 -22.39 -6.75
C SER A 38 14.21 -22.11 -6.85
N ILE A 39 14.62 -20.97 -6.28
CA ILE A 39 16.03 -20.67 -5.97
C ILE A 39 16.14 -20.43 -4.46
N ALA A 40 17.21 -20.93 -3.85
CA ALA A 40 17.37 -20.88 -2.39
C ALA A 40 17.83 -19.51 -1.87
N ASP A 41 18.44 -18.69 -2.71
CA ASP A 41 19.13 -17.45 -2.32
C ASP A 41 18.56 -16.24 -3.09
N ASP A 42 19.26 -15.11 -3.02
CA ASP A 42 18.84 -13.83 -3.60
C ASP A 42 18.68 -13.87 -5.13
N LEU A 43 17.75 -13.03 -5.61
CA LEU A 43 17.52 -12.75 -7.01
C LEU A 43 17.74 -11.28 -7.29
N THR A 44 18.67 -10.95 -8.20
CA THR A 44 18.79 -9.62 -8.78
C THR A 44 18.39 -9.67 -10.25
N THR A 45 17.40 -8.87 -10.65
CA THR A 45 16.95 -8.82 -12.04
C THR A 45 16.84 -7.39 -12.55
N ALA A 46 17.51 -7.15 -13.68
CA ALA A 46 17.37 -5.95 -14.49
C ALA A 46 16.73 -6.28 -15.85
N GLY A 47 16.54 -7.57 -16.16
CA GLY A 47 15.88 -8.06 -17.36
C GLY A 47 14.38 -8.31 -17.16
N THR A 48 13.87 -9.34 -17.80
CA THR A 48 12.48 -9.79 -17.66
C THR A 48 12.43 -11.09 -16.86
N THR A 49 11.90 -11.05 -15.65
CA THR A 49 11.71 -12.23 -14.82
C THR A 49 10.23 -12.58 -14.68
N SER A 50 9.89 -13.84 -14.93
CA SER A 50 8.59 -14.43 -14.58
C SER A 50 8.78 -15.48 -13.48
N ILE A 51 8.03 -15.38 -12.40
CA ILE A 51 7.99 -16.36 -11.31
C ILE A 51 6.56 -16.89 -11.22
N THR A 52 6.32 -18.10 -11.70
CA THR A 52 4.96 -18.64 -11.86
C THR A 52 4.81 -19.92 -11.05
N GLY A 53 4.21 -19.84 -9.87
CA GLY A 53 4.19 -20.93 -8.89
C GLY A 53 5.51 -21.16 -8.16
N GLY A 54 6.56 -20.44 -8.55
CA GLY A 54 7.91 -20.58 -8.03
C GLY A 54 8.19 -19.80 -6.75
N SER A 55 9.40 -19.94 -6.22
CA SER A 55 9.83 -19.20 -5.04
C SER A 55 11.28 -18.70 -5.09
N VAL A 56 11.51 -17.60 -4.36
CA VAL A 56 12.85 -17.06 -4.08
C VAL A 56 13.04 -17.12 -2.57
N GLY A 57 14.03 -17.89 -2.12
CA GLY A 57 14.32 -18.06 -0.70
C GLY A 57 14.98 -16.84 -0.06
N GLY A 58 15.72 -16.05 -0.85
CA GLY A 58 16.30 -14.78 -0.43
C GLY A 58 15.50 -13.55 -0.87
N SER A 59 16.16 -12.40 -0.80
CA SER A 59 15.62 -11.12 -1.27
C SER A 59 15.56 -11.07 -2.80
N THR A 60 14.53 -10.41 -3.31
CA THR A 60 14.41 -10.08 -4.73
C THR A 60 14.67 -8.59 -4.94
N SER A 61 15.65 -8.25 -5.76
CA SER A 61 15.93 -6.89 -6.22
C SER A 61 15.55 -6.76 -7.69
N ASN A 62 14.50 -5.99 -7.99
CA ASN A 62 14.06 -5.70 -9.35
C ASN A 62 14.47 -4.28 -9.76
N SER A 63 15.03 -4.17 -10.97
CA SER A 63 15.23 -2.90 -11.68
C SER A 63 14.71 -2.95 -13.13
N GLY A 64 14.20 -4.12 -13.55
CA GLY A 64 13.64 -4.37 -14.88
C GLY A 64 12.14 -4.65 -14.80
N THR A 65 11.71 -5.75 -15.41
CA THR A 65 10.32 -6.22 -15.35
C THR A 65 10.25 -7.52 -14.55
N LEU A 66 9.51 -7.49 -13.45
CA LEU A 66 9.20 -8.67 -12.64
C LEU A 66 7.71 -8.95 -12.68
N THR A 67 7.34 -10.17 -13.08
CA THR A 67 5.98 -10.69 -12.96
C THR A 67 6.01 -11.91 -12.07
N ALA A 68 5.39 -11.84 -10.91
CA ALA A 68 5.22 -12.97 -10.01
C ALA A 68 3.74 -13.34 -9.95
N SER A 69 3.43 -14.62 -10.12
CA SER A 69 2.08 -15.16 -10.04
C SER A 69 2.06 -16.44 -9.23
N ASN A 70 1.21 -16.51 -8.19
CA ASN A 70 1.16 -17.64 -7.25
C ASN A 70 2.54 -17.96 -6.68
N ALA A 71 3.38 -16.93 -6.51
CA ALA A 71 4.76 -17.07 -6.12
C ALA A 71 4.92 -16.86 -4.61
N ILE A 72 6.06 -17.33 -4.08
CA ILE A 72 6.50 -17.00 -2.72
C ILE A 72 7.82 -16.23 -2.84
N LEU A 73 7.79 -14.96 -2.45
CA LEU A 73 8.97 -14.14 -2.29
C LEU A 73 9.23 -13.94 -0.79
N HIS A 74 10.47 -13.70 -0.41
CA HIS A 74 10.78 -13.08 0.88
C HIS A 74 10.56 -11.56 0.74
N ASP A 75 11.62 -10.77 0.77
CA ASP A 75 11.55 -9.34 0.54
C ASP A 75 11.64 -9.00 -0.95
N LEU A 76 10.91 -7.98 -1.38
CA LEU A 76 11.05 -7.39 -2.72
C LEU A 76 11.46 -5.92 -2.61
N SER A 77 12.62 -5.60 -3.17
CA SER A 77 13.06 -4.24 -3.45
C SER A 77 12.90 -3.94 -4.95
N ASN A 78 11.86 -3.18 -5.29
CA ASN A 78 11.62 -2.68 -6.64
C ASN A 78 12.34 -1.33 -6.80
N THR A 79 13.62 -1.39 -7.16
CA THR A 79 14.53 -0.24 -7.25
C THR A 79 14.31 0.63 -8.50
N ALA A 80 13.77 0.05 -9.56
CA ALA A 80 13.37 0.71 -10.81
C ALA A 80 12.41 -0.20 -11.58
N GLY A 81 11.88 0.27 -12.71
CA GLY A 81 11.08 -0.56 -13.60
C GLY A 81 9.72 -0.93 -12.99
N THR A 82 9.23 -2.12 -13.34
CA THR A 82 7.88 -2.58 -12.95
C THR A 82 7.92 -3.94 -12.29
N ALA A 83 7.31 -4.06 -11.11
CA ALA A 83 7.01 -5.33 -10.48
C ALA A 83 5.49 -5.52 -10.37
N THR A 84 5.00 -6.68 -10.80
CA THR A 84 3.60 -7.08 -10.67
C THR A 84 3.51 -8.40 -9.92
N LEU A 85 2.79 -8.37 -8.79
CA LEU A 85 2.60 -9.48 -7.87
C LEU A 85 1.12 -9.88 -7.92
N THR A 86 0.82 -11.10 -8.38
CA THR A 86 -0.56 -11.60 -8.51
C THR A 86 -0.72 -12.89 -7.72
N ASP A 87 -1.59 -12.91 -6.72
CA ASP A 87 -1.74 -14.07 -5.81
C ASP A 87 -0.39 -14.48 -5.17
N THR A 88 0.53 -13.51 -5.00
CA THR A 88 1.88 -13.72 -4.48
C THR A 88 1.93 -13.40 -3.00
N THR A 89 2.65 -14.21 -2.23
CA THR A 89 3.05 -13.88 -0.85
C THR A 89 4.42 -13.23 -0.86
N ALA A 90 4.59 -12.17 -0.08
CA ALA A 90 5.90 -11.58 0.20
C ALA A 90 5.97 -11.10 1.65
N ASP A 91 7.18 -10.96 2.18
CA ASP A 91 7.41 -10.43 3.52
C ASP A 91 7.34 -8.90 3.48
N THR A 92 8.40 -8.22 3.04
CA THR A 92 8.37 -6.76 2.86
C THR A 92 8.41 -6.34 1.40
N LEU A 93 7.85 -5.18 1.12
CA LEU A 93 7.90 -4.56 -0.21
C LEU A 93 8.48 -3.16 -0.10
N VAL A 94 9.45 -2.82 -0.96
CA VAL A 94 10.00 -1.48 -1.11
C VAL A 94 9.88 -1.07 -2.57
N ASN A 95 9.26 0.07 -2.85
CA ASN A 95 9.11 0.61 -4.20
C ASN A 95 9.77 1.99 -4.33
N ALA A 96 10.83 2.10 -5.12
CA ALA A 96 11.59 3.32 -5.28
C ALA A 96 10.87 4.40 -6.11
N ALA A 97 11.35 5.65 -6.07
CA ALA A 97 10.67 6.83 -6.62
C ALA A 97 10.29 6.78 -8.10
N ASN A 98 11.02 6.01 -8.92
CA ASN A 98 10.77 5.87 -10.35
C ASN A 98 10.31 4.46 -10.74
N ALA A 99 9.81 3.70 -9.77
CA ALA A 99 9.40 2.32 -9.94
C ALA A 99 7.87 2.19 -9.80
N THR A 100 7.31 1.23 -10.54
CA THR A 100 5.90 0.86 -10.48
C THR A 100 5.77 -0.49 -9.79
N LEU A 101 4.99 -0.56 -8.71
CA LEU A 101 4.69 -1.80 -8.01
C LEU A 101 3.19 -2.03 -8.00
N ASN A 102 2.75 -3.19 -8.51
CA ASN A 102 1.36 -3.59 -8.55
C ASN A 102 1.16 -4.88 -7.75
N VAL A 103 0.20 -4.87 -6.84
CA VAL A 103 -0.19 -6.05 -6.04
C VAL A 103 -1.66 -6.36 -6.30
N VAL A 104 -1.95 -7.57 -6.76
CA VAL A 104 -3.31 -8.04 -7.03
C VAL A 104 -3.54 -9.32 -6.26
N ARG A 105 -4.46 -9.32 -5.29
CA ARG A 105 -4.74 -10.47 -4.42
C ARG A 105 -3.50 -11.02 -3.68
N GLY A 106 -2.46 -10.20 -3.55
CA GLY A 106 -1.25 -10.57 -2.81
C GLY A 106 -1.44 -10.49 -1.30
N GLN A 107 -0.62 -11.24 -0.56
CA GLN A 107 -0.58 -11.21 0.89
C GLN A 107 0.82 -10.78 1.33
N ILE A 108 0.91 -9.60 1.94
CA ILE A 108 2.18 -8.99 2.33
C ILE A 108 2.26 -8.96 3.85
N ALA A 109 3.17 -9.76 4.41
CA ALA A 109 3.24 -10.01 5.85
C ALA A 109 3.87 -8.84 6.64
N GLY A 110 4.72 -8.06 5.99
CA GLY A 110 5.40 -6.90 6.56
C GLY A 110 5.02 -5.59 5.88
N THR A 111 5.76 -4.54 6.23
CA THR A 111 5.48 -3.19 5.74
C THR A 111 5.74 -3.07 4.24
N THR A 112 4.80 -2.45 3.54
CA THR A 112 5.00 -1.94 2.18
C THR A 112 5.47 -0.49 2.28
N THR A 113 6.66 -0.18 1.78
CA THR A 113 7.17 1.19 1.66
C THR A 113 7.09 1.63 0.22
N ASN A 114 6.34 2.71 -0.04
CA ASN A 114 6.24 3.30 -1.37
C ASN A 114 6.90 4.68 -1.41
N ASN A 115 7.75 4.86 -2.43
CA ASN A 115 8.28 6.15 -2.86
C ASN A 115 7.90 6.47 -4.32
N GLY A 116 7.46 5.47 -5.10
CA GLY A 116 7.11 5.58 -6.51
C GLY A 116 5.60 5.50 -6.76
N THR A 117 5.21 4.73 -7.78
CA THR A 117 3.79 4.43 -8.04
C THR A 117 3.44 3.05 -7.51
N PHE A 118 2.54 2.99 -6.52
CA PHE A 118 2.07 1.74 -5.94
C PHE A 118 0.57 1.55 -6.17
N THR A 119 0.17 0.36 -6.63
CA THR A 119 -1.23 -0.05 -6.67
C THR A 119 -1.46 -1.37 -5.95
N ALA A 120 -2.55 -1.45 -5.19
CA ALA A 120 -3.01 -2.68 -4.56
C ALA A 120 -4.48 -2.92 -4.88
N GLN A 121 -4.84 -4.14 -5.26
CA GLN A 121 -6.21 -4.53 -5.62
C GLN A 121 -6.58 -5.85 -4.97
N ASN A 122 -7.63 -5.86 -4.16
CA ASN A 122 -8.10 -7.05 -3.43
C ASN A 122 -6.98 -7.72 -2.62
N ALA A 123 -5.98 -6.96 -2.18
CA ALA A 123 -4.80 -7.46 -1.49
C ALA A 123 -4.98 -7.39 0.02
N THR A 124 -4.09 -8.09 0.73
CA THR A 124 -3.88 -7.92 2.16
C THR A 124 -2.48 -7.39 2.38
N LEU A 125 -2.36 -6.20 2.94
CA LEU A 125 -1.10 -5.58 3.33
C LEU A 125 -1.04 -5.56 4.86
N HIS A 126 0.14 -5.83 5.45
CA HIS A 126 0.32 -5.61 6.88
C HIS A 126 0.26 -4.10 7.17
N ASP A 127 1.21 -3.31 6.70
CA ASP A 127 1.15 -1.85 6.80
C ASP A 127 1.56 -1.21 5.46
N LEU A 128 1.17 0.05 5.26
CA LEU A 128 1.65 0.86 4.15
C LEU A 128 2.24 2.18 4.64
N SER A 129 3.49 2.42 4.28
CA SER A 129 4.17 3.70 4.43
C SER A 129 4.37 4.33 3.05
N ASN A 130 3.53 5.31 2.73
CA ASN A 130 3.61 6.07 1.49
C ASN A 130 4.42 7.36 1.73
N THR A 131 5.72 7.27 1.45
CA THR A 131 6.69 8.32 1.81
C THR A 131 7.03 9.26 0.66
N ALA A 132 6.75 8.85 -0.58
CA ALA A 132 6.78 9.68 -1.77
C ALA A 132 5.90 9.07 -2.88
N GLY A 133 5.66 9.82 -3.96
CA GLY A 133 4.92 9.34 -5.11
C GLY A 133 3.42 9.19 -4.87
N THR A 134 2.83 8.11 -5.39
CA THR A 134 1.38 7.85 -5.29
C THR A 134 1.11 6.42 -4.90
N ALA A 135 0.12 6.23 -4.03
CA ALA A 135 -0.41 4.92 -3.67
C ALA A 135 -1.91 4.87 -3.91
N THR A 136 -2.39 3.82 -4.59
CA THR A 136 -3.82 3.57 -4.82
C THR A 136 -4.22 2.18 -4.35
N LEU A 137 -5.20 2.09 -3.45
CA LEU A 137 -5.68 0.85 -2.87
C LEU A 137 -7.16 0.68 -3.21
N THR A 138 -7.49 -0.44 -3.86
CA THR A 138 -8.86 -0.76 -4.23
C THR A 138 -9.26 -2.06 -3.56
N ASN A 139 -10.33 -2.06 -2.77
CA ASN A 139 -10.81 -3.23 -2.03
C ASN A 139 -9.70 -3.97 -1.26
N THR A 140 -8.73 -3.22 -0.75
CA THR A 140 -7.55 -3.78 -0.08
C THR A 140 -7.73 -3.69 1.43
N THR A 141 -7.34 -4.74 2.14
CA THR A 141 -7.23 -4.73 3.59
C THR A 141 -5.81 -4.35 3.97
N ALA A 142 -5.65 -3.32 4.78
CA ALA A 142 -4.37 -2.89 5.32
C ALA A 142 -4.43 -2.81 6.85
N GLY A 143 -3.28 -2.88 7.50
CA GLY A 143 -3.10 -2.40 8.87
C GLY A 143 -2.98 -0.88 8.90
N ALA A 144 -1.88 -0.39 9.44
CA ALA A 144 -1.65 1.03 9.57
C ALA A 144 -1.27 1.66 8.22
N LEU A 145 -1.87 2.80 7.94
CA LEU A 145 -1.56 3.62 6.76
C LEU A 145 -0.85 4.89 7.21
N THR A 146 0.30 5.19 6.61
CA THR A 146 0.99 6.46 6.77
C THR A 146 1.18 7.12 5.41
N ASN A 147 0.79 8.39 5.29
CA ASN A 147 0.98 9.18 4.08
C ASN A 147 1.75 10.46 4.40
N ALA A 148 2.94 10.61 3.82
CA ALA A 148 3.83 11.74 4.08
C ALA A 148 3.34 13.04 3.40
N ASP A 149 3.94 14.16 3.80
CA ASP A 149 3.62 15.49 3.26
C ASP A 149 3.90 15.57 1.75
N GLY A 150 3.01 16.24 1.00
CA GLY A 150 3.08 16.34 -0.46
C GLY A 150 2.84 15.02 -1.22
N VAL A 151 2.45 13.94 -0.54
CA VAL A 151 2.24 12.61 -1.12
C VAL A 151 0.75 12.28 -1.23
N THR A 152 0.35 11.53 -2.26
CA THR A 152 -1.05 11.12 -2.47
C THR A 152 -1.27 9.64 -2.12
N LEU A 153 -2.25 9.39 -1.26
CA LEU A 153 -2.76 8.07 -0.93
C LEU A 153 -4.28 8.00 -1.16
N SER A 154 -4.70 7.22 -2.15
CA SER A 154 -6.12 7.07 -2.51
C SER A 154 -6.61 5.66 -2.18
N LEU A 155 -7.72 5.56 -1.47
CA LEU A 155 -8.38 4.31 -1.16
C LEU A 155 -9.81 4.33 -1.70
N SER A 156 -10.25 3.21 -2.29
CA SER A 156 -11.63 3.00 -2.76
C SER A 156 -12.11 1.62 -2.35
N GLY A 157 -12.95 1.58 -1.31
CA GLY A 157 -13.37 0.35 -0.65
C GLY A 157 -12.23 -0.40 0.04
N GLY A 158 -12.57 -1.41 0.84
CA GLY A 158 -11.61 -2.14 1.67
C GLY A 158 -11.58 -1.64 3.11
N SER A 159 -10.47 -1.93 3.82
CA SER A 159 -10.35 -1.57 5.23
C SER A 159 -8.91 -1.24 5.64
N ALA A 160 -8.78 -0.47 6.72
CA ALA A 160 -7.52 -0.17 7.39
C ALA A 160 -7.69 -0.29 8.91
N THR A 161 -6.61 -0.54 9.65
CA THR A 161 -6.68 -0.49 11.12
C THR A 161 -6.63 0.94 11.63
N SER A 162 -5.78 1.78 11.03
CA SER A 162 -5.65 3.21 11.31
C SER A 162 -5.07 3.94 10.11
N ALA A 163 -5.21 5.27 10.09
CA ALA A 163 -4.58 6.10 9.08
C ALA A 163 -3.99 7.38 9.66
N THR A 164 -2.77 7.73 9.26
CA THR A 164 -2.12 9.01 9.54
C THR A 164 -1.76 9.70 8.23
N ASN A 165 -2.17 10.95 8.09
CA ASN A 165 -1.97 11.73 6.89
C ASN A 165 -1.29 13.07 7.18
N ALA A 166 -0.24 13.38 6.42
CA ALA A 166 0.33 14.71 6.25
C ALA A 166 0.19 15.25 4.82
N GLY A 167 -0.06 14.38 3.83
CA GLY A 167 -0.22 14.73 2.42
C GLY A 167 -1.69 14.83 1.99
N THR A 168 -2.03 14.25 0.85
CA THR A 168 -3.42 14.12 0.39
C THR A 168 -3.88 12.68 0.53
N MET A 169 -4.89 12.44 1.38
CA MET A 169 -5.52 11.13 1.55
C MET A 169 -6.99 11.18 1.15
N SER A 170 -7.44 10.20 0.36
CA SER A 170 -8.85 10.01 0.02
C SER A 170 -9.33 8.65 0.50
N LEU A 171 -10.38 8.63 1.31
CA LEU A 171 -11.09 7.43 1.76
C LEU A 171 -12.47 7.43 1.11
N SER A 172 -12.64 6.70 0.01
CA SER A 172 -13.90 6.66 -0.73
C SER A 172 -14.48 5.26 -0.90
N GLY A 173 -15.63 5.12 -1.55
CA GLY A 173 -16.16 3.82 -1.98
C GLY A 173 -16.51 2.86 -0.83
N GLY A 174 -16.92 3.38 0.34
CA GLY A 174 -17.30 2.55 1.48
C GLY A 174 -16.14 2.04 2.33
N ASN A 175 -14.97 2.69 2.28
CA ASN A 175 -13.81 2.34 3.11
C ASN A 175 -14.14 2.31 4.61
N SER A 176 -13.59 1.32 5.33
CA SER A 176 -13.72 1.20 6.78
C SER A 176 -12.38 1.25 7.47
N VAL A 177 -12.13 2.29 8.28
CA VAL A 177 -10.98 2.38 9.18
C VAL A 177 -11.44 1.99 10.57
N SER A 178 -10.93 0.91 11.15
CA SER A 178 -11.45 0.43 12.45
C SER A 178 -11.09 1.34 13.63
N GLY A 179 -9.91 1.94 13.58
CA GLY A 179 -9.39 2.87 14.56
C GLY A 179 -9.49 4.31 14.09
N ASP A 180 -8.46 5.08 14.40
CA ASP A 180 -8.42 6.53 14.16
C ASP A 180 -7.95 6.88 12.75
N VAL A 181 -8.43 8.02 12.28
CA VAL A 181 -7.87 8.74 11.13
C VAL A 181 -7.31 10.06 11.66
N THR A 182 -5.98 10.21 11.63
CA THR A 182 -5.29 11.41 12.10
C THR A 182 -4.76 12.22 10.92
N ASN A 183 -5.25 13.44 10.78
CA ASN A 183 -4.70 14.42 9.84
C ASN A 183 -3.77 15.38 10.58
N THR A 184 -2.47 15.33 10.28
CA THR A 184 -1.46 16.20 10.89
C THR A 184 -1.10 17.39 9.99
N ALA A 185 -1.28 17.24 8.68
CA ALA A 185 -1.10 18.28 7.65
C ALA A 185 -1.86 17.88 6.37
N GLY A 186 -1.86 18.74 5.35
CA GLY A 186 -2.46 18.42 4.06
C GLY A 186 -3.98 18.23 4.14
N GLN A 187 -4.54 17.29 3.37
CA GLN A 187 -5.99 17.11 3.25
C GLN A 187 -6.40 15.65 3.38
N VAL A 188 -7.44 15.38 4.18
CA VAL A 188 -8.17 14.09 4.19
C VAL A 188 -9.56 14.31 3.60
N THR A 189 -9.94 13.50 2.61
CA THR A 189 -11.32 13.42 2.11
C THR A 189 -11.96 12.11 2.55
N LEU A 190 -13.13 12.19 3.19
CA LEU A 190 -13.98 11.05 3.53
C LEU A 190 -15.23 11.10 2.64
N ASP A 191 -15.38 10.16 1.72
CA ASP A 191 -16.51 10.12 0.78
C ASP A 191 -17.18 8.75 0.79
N GLY A 192 -18.13 8.57 1.71
CA GLY A 192 -18.74 7.28 2.03
C GLY A 192 -17.91 6.43 3.00
N ALA A 193 -16.89 7.01 3.65
CA ALA A 193 -16.02 6.28 4.57
C ALA A 193 -16.60 6.17 5.99
N THR A 194 -16.20 5.11 6.69
CA THR A 194 -16.46 4.90 8.11
C THR A 194 -15.14 4.90 8.87
N VAL A 195 -15.05 5.73 9.91
CA VAL A 195 -13.96 5.74 10.89
C VAL A 195 -14.52 5.25 12.22
N GLY A 196 -14.08 4.09 12.69
CA GLY A 196 -14.57 3.49 13.93
C GLY A 196 -14.12 4.25 15.19
N GLY A 197 -12.94 4.88 15.12
CA GLY A 197 -12.36 5.72 16.16
C GLY A 197 -12.57 7.22 15.90
N THR A 198 -11.59 8.01 16.27
CA THR A 198 -11.61 9.47 16.14
C THR A 198 -11.09 9.92 14.77
N LEU A 199 -11.82 10.83 14.14
CA LEU A 199 -11.29 11.68 13.09
C LEU A 199 -10.55 12.85 13.75
N ALA A 200 -9.22 12.77 13.83
CA ALA A 200 -8.39 13.76 14.50
C ALA A 200 -7.85 14.79 13.48
N ALA A 201 -8.50 15.94 13.41
CA ALA A 201 -8.15 17.06 12.52
C ALA A 201 -7.12 17.98 13.20
N GLN A 202 -5.89 17.48 13.37
CA GLN A 202 -4.83 18.18 14.11
C GLN A 202 -4.08 19.23 13.27
N GLY A 203 -4.16 19.13 11.95
CA GLY A 203 -3.61 20.12 11.02
C GLY A 203 -4.20 19.95 9.62
N GLY A 204 -3.86 20.89 8.72
CA GLY A 204 -4.38 20.88 7.35
C GLY A 204 -5.88 21.15 7.29
N SER A 205 -6.63 20.35 6.53
CA SER A 205 -8.09 20.36 6.51
C SER A 205 -8.66 18.95 6.28
N PHE A 206 -9.95 18.78 6.55
CA PHE A 206 -10.67 17.58 6.09
C PHE A 206 -11.93 17.96 5.31
N THR A 207 -12.35 17.06 4.44
CA THR A 207 -13.59 17.20 3.67
C THR A 207 -14.44 15.95 3.85
N VAL A 208 -15.74 16.13 4.09
CA VAL A 208 -16.74 15.07 3.96
C VAL A 208 -17.46 15.25 2.64
N GLY A 209 -17.22 14.31 1.72
CA GLY A 209 -17.81 14.31 0.39
C GLY A 209 -19.33 14.06 0.41
N SER A 210 -19.95 14.16 -0.77
CA SER A 210 -21.40 14.05 -0.92
C SER A 210 -21.98 12.71 -0.48
N ASN A 211 -21.16 11.64 -0.43
CA ASN A 211 -21.63 10.31 -0.01
C ASN A 211 -21.72 10.14 1.52
N ALA A 212 -21.58 11.23 2.28
CA ALA A 212 -21.58 11.26 3.74
C ALA A 212 -20.41 10.45 4.36
N ALA A 213 -20.17 10.63 5.64
CA ALA A 213 -19.16 9.87 6.37
C ALA A 213 -19.60 9.61 7.81
N THR A 214 -19.06 8.56 8.41
CA THR A 214 -19.24 8.28 9.85
C THR A 214 -17.90 8.31 10.55
N ALA A 215 -17.86 8.87 11.76
CA ALA A 215 -16.75 8.75 12.68
C ALA A 215 -17.24 8.31 14.07
N GLY A 216 -16.36 7.75 14.89
CA GLY A 216 -16.57 7.60 16.32
C GLY A 216 -16.69 8.99 16.95
N SER A 217 -15.60 9.74 16.92
CA SER A 217 -15.55 11.13 17.39
C SER A 217 -14.86 12.05 16.38
N LEU A 218 -14.89 13.35 16.65
CA LEU A 218 -14.18 14.39 15.90
C LEU A 218 -13.37 15.21 16.88
N SER A 219 -12.08 15.38 16.63
CA SER A 219 -11.17 16.14 17.49
C SER A 219 -10.27 17.07 16.71
N GLY A 220 -9.63 18.02 17.41
CA GLY A 220 -8.61 18.90 16.84
C GLY A 220 -9.09 20.33 16.56
N SER A 221 -8.33 21.04 15.75
CA SER A 221 -8.52 22.48 15.48
C SER A 221 -8.50 22.85 14.01
N ALA A 222 -8.15 21.91 13.11
CA ALA A 222 -8.16 22.15 11.69
C ALA A 222 -9.59 22.25 11.13
N ASP A 223 -9.80 23.13 10.16
CA ASP A 223 -11.11 23.38 9.58
C ASP A 223 -11.61 22.19 8.73
N GLY A 224 -12.93 22.03 8.71
CA GLY A 224 -13.65 21.01 7.96
C GLY A 224 -14.62 21.58 6.94
N ALA A 225 -14.69 20.97 5.77
CA ALA A 225 -15.73 21.22 4.78
C ALA A 225 -16.68 20.01 4.71
N LEU A 226 -17.98 20.26 4.85
CA LEU A 226 -19.02 19.25 4.82
C LEU A 226 -19.86 19.46 3.56
N ASP A 227 -19.61 18.69 2.51
CA ASP A 227 -20.49 18.63 1.32
C ASP A 227 -21.63 17.64 1.56
N GLY A 228 -21.34 16.55 2.29
CA GLY A 228 -22.32 15.61 2.82
C GLY A 228 -22.43 15.65 4.35
N THR A 229 -23.19 14.71 4.93
CA THR A 229 -23.36 14.62 6.39
C THR A 229 -22.17 13.90 7.05
N LEU A 230 -21.58 14.50 8.07
CA LEU A 230 -20.71 13.80 9.03
C LEU A 230 -21.56 13.29 10.20
N SER A 231 -21.60 11.98 10.43
CA SER A 231 -22.27 11.38 11.59
C SER A 231 -21.26 10.93 12.65
N LEU A 232 -21.39 11.44 13.88
CA LEU A 232 -20.58 11.03 15.02
C LEU A 232 -21.36 10.04 15.88
N SER A 233 -20.80 8.85 16.07
CA SER A 233 -21.45 7.77 16.82
C SER A 233 -21.10 7.76 18.31
N LYS A 234 -19.97 8.36 18.68
CA LYS A 234 -19.39 8.41 20.03
C LYS A 234 -18.65 9.75 20.22
N ALA A 235 -19.36 10.86 20.11
CA ALA A 235 -18.81 12.19 20.30
C ALA A 235 -18.31 12.38 21.75
N ALA A 236 -17.03 12.10 21.99
CA ALA A 236 -16.37 12.22 23.28
C ALA A 236 -15.22 13.25 23.26
N ASP A 237 -14.74 13.63 22.08
CA ASP A 237 -13.62 14.54 21.92
C ASP A 237 -14.05 16.00 21.72
N THR A 238 -13.10 16.91 21.95
CA THR A 238 -13.27 18.34 21.68
C THR A 238 -12.75 18.70 20.29
N TYR A 239 -13.61 19.34 19.50
CA TYR A 239 -13.26 19.96 18.23
C TYR A 239 -13.44 21.48 18.32
N SER A 240 -12.43 22.22 17.86
CA SER A 240 -12.34 23.68 17.96
C SER A 240 -12.17 24.38 16.60
N GLY A 241 -12.12 23.61 15.51
CA GLY A 241 -12.06 24.15 14.15
C GLY A 241 -13.42 24.63 13.66
N ILE A 242 -13.43 25.21 12.46
CA ILE A 242 -14.65 25.68 11.79
C ILE A 242 -15.18 24.59 10.86
N LEU A 243 -16.47 24.29 10.98
CA LEU A 243 -17.19 23.48 9.98
C LEU A 243 -17.94 24.41 9.03
N SER A 244 -17.75 24.19 7.73
CA SER A 244 -18.40 24.92 6.65
C SER A 244 -18.99 23.95 5.62
N GLY A 245 -19.67 24.46 4.59
CA GLY A 245 -20.24 23.66 3.50
C GLY A 245 -21.77 23.54 3.55
N THR A 246 -22.33 22.83 2.58
CA THR A 246 -23.79 22.65 2.40
C THR A 246 -24.35 21.43 3.11
N GLY A 247 -23.48 20.52 3.54
CA GLY A 247 -23.78 19.32 4.30
C GLY A 247 -24.12 19.61 5.77
N GLY A 248 -24.07 18.57 6.60
CA GLY A 248 -24.49 18.66 7.99
C GLY A 248 -23.61 17.87 8.95
N LEU A 249 -23.74 18.17 10.24
CA LEU A 249 -23.16 17.39 11.32
C LEU A 249 -24.29 16.74 12.11
N SER A 250 -24.25 15.41 12.28
CA SER A 250 -25.17 14.66 13.13
C SER A 250 -24.40 14.06 14.31
N VAL A 251 -24.88 14.28 15.53
CA VAL A 251 -24.30 13.71 16.75
C VAL A 251 -25.29 12.68 17.30
N ASN A 252 -24.99 11.40 17.09
CA ASN A 252 -25.91 10.29 17.36
C ASN A 252 -25.63 9.60 18.71
N GLY A 253 -24.52 9.92 19.35
CA GLY A 253 -24.11 9.39 20.65
C GLY A 253 -22.84 10.09 21.15
N GLY A 254 -22.57 10.02 22.45
CA GLY A 254 -21.48 10.77 23.10
C GLY A 254 -21.83 11.21 24.53
N THR A 255 -20.88 11.83 25.22
CA THR A 255 -21.03 12.40 26.58
C THR A 255 -20.44 13.78 26.67
#